data_AF-A0ABC9Y2I9-F1
#
_entry.id   AF-A0ABC9Y2I9-F1
#
_cell.length_a   1.000
_cell.length_b   1.000
_cell.length_c   1.000
_cell.angle_alpha   90.00
_cell.angle_beta   90.00
_cell.angle_gamma   90.00
#
_symmetry.space_group_name_H-M   'P 1'
#
loop_
_entity.id
_entity.type
_entity.pdbx_description
1 polymer ?
#
loop_
_entity_poly.entity_id
_entity_poly.type
_entity_poly.pdbx_seq_one_letter_code
_entity_poly.pdbx_strand_id
1 'polypeptide(L)' 'MDSGIECTLRNFSDHTKLCGVVDTLEGRDAIQRDLDRLERWAHANRMKFNKARCKVLHMGQRNPKHNYRLREE' A
#
# COMPACT_ATOMS: atom_id res chain seq x y z
N MET A 1 -12.73 0.91 7.41
CA MET A 1 -11.52 0.96 6.56
C MET A 1 -10.34 0.30 7.24
N ASP A 2 -10.10 0.56 8.53
CA ASP A 2 -8.88 0.09 9.21
C ASP A 2 -8.96 -1.33 9.82
N SER A 3 -10.13 -2.00 9.78
CA SER A 3 -10.31 -3.33 10.34
C SER A 3 -9.58 -4.39 9.50
N GLY A 4 -8.28 -4.54 9.73
CA GLY A 4 -7.43 -5.55 9.10
C GLY A 4 -6.17 -5.01 8.44
N ILE A 5 -5.96 -3.69 8.38
CA ILE A 5 -4.71 -3.10 7.84
C ILE A 5 -3.63 -3.19 8.92
N GLU A 6 -2.52 -3.85 8.61
CA GLU A 6 -1.43 -4.08 9.56
C GLU A 6 -0.51 -2.86 9.66
N CYS A 7 -0.50 -2.02 8.64
CA CYS A 7 0.30 -0.80 8.60
C CYS A 7 -0.53 0.47 8.80
N THR A 8 0.14 1.58 9.10
CA THR A 8 -0.53 2.84 9.43
C THR A 8 -1.15 3.42 8.16
N LEU A 9 -2.48 3.46 8.12
CA LEU A 9 -3.23 4.14 7.07
C LEU A 9 -3.44 5.61 7.44
N ARG A 10 -3.08 6.53 6.53
CA ARG A 10 -3.36 7.96 6.68
C ARG A 10 -4.06 8.48 5.43
N ASN A 11 -5.34 8.83 5.58
CA ASN A 11 -6.14 9.42 4.52
C ASN A 11 -5.97 10.95 4.51
N PHE A 12 -5.70 11.52 3.34
CA PHE A 12 -5.73 12.96 3.11
C PHE A 12 -6.47 13.25 1.81
N SER A 13 -7.72 13.71 1.91
CA SER A 13 -8.62 13.91 0.75
C SER A 13 -8.58 12.72 -0.22
N ASP A 14 -8.00 12.91 -1.42
CA ASP A 14 -7.89 11.93 -2.51
C ASP A 14 -6.69 10.97 -2.38
N HIS A 15 -5.90 11.09 -1.30
CA HIS A 15 -4.64 10.34 -1.13
C HIS A 15 -4.74 9.47 0.12
N THR A 16 -4.95 8.18 -0.07
CA THR A 16 -4.71 7.18 0.97
C THR A 16 -3.22 6.84 0.97
N LYS A 17 -2.52 7.18 2.05
CA LYS A 17 -1.12 6.80 2.26
C LYS A 17 -1.06 5.58 3.17
N LEU A 18 -0.24 4.62 2.78
CA LEU A 18 0.06 3.42 3.52
C LEU A 18 1.51 3.49 4.01
N CYS A 19 1.76 3.34 5.31
CA CYS A 19 3.09 3.41 5.89
C CYS A 19 3.32 2.24 6.85
N GLY A 20 4.33 1.41 6.59
CA GLY A 20 4.72 0.29 7.44
C GLY A 20 6.23 0.16 7.52
N VAL A 21 6.71 -0.52 8.55
CA VAL A 21 8.12 -0.90 8.67
C VAL A 21 8.38 -2.08 7.72
N VAL A 22 9.41 -2.01 6.88
CA VAL A 22 9.68 -2.99 5.78
C VAL A 22 11.09 -3.60 5.84
N ASP A 23 11.72 -3.53 6.99
CA ASP A 23 13.03 -4.11 7.27
C ASP A 23 12.99 -5.64 7.26
N THR A 24 11.84 -6.25 7.58
CA THR A 24 11.59 -7.69 7.50
C THR A 24 10.81 -8.09 6.24
N LEU A 25 10.88 -9.38 5.87
CA LEU A 25 10.04 -9.95 4.81
C LEU A 25 8.54 -9.82 5.15
N GLU A 26 8.18 -10.08 6.41
CA GLU A 26 6.81 -9.96 6.92
C GLU A 26 6.27 -8.53 6.74
N GLY A 27 7.08 -7.50 7.02
CA GLY A 27 6.68 -6.11 6.82
C GLY A 27 6.42 -5.76 5.35
N ARG A 28 7.18 -6.35 4.42
CA ARG A 28 6.97 -6.16 2.96
C ARG A 28 5.70 -6.87 2.49
N ASP A 29 5.50 -8.10 2.95
CA ASP A 29 4.31 -8.89 2.63
C ASP A 29 3.05 -8.22 3.21
N ALA A 30 3.12 -7.68 4.41
CA ALA A 30 2.03 -6.91 5.03
C ALA A 30 1.65 -5.70 4.17
N ILE A 31 2.63 -4.92 3.68
CA ILE A 31 2.36 -3.79 2.77
C ILE A 31 1.71 -4.26 1.47
N GLN A 32 2.16 -5.36 0.88
CA GLN A 32 1.56 -5.89 -0.35
C GLN A 32 0.10 -6.33 -0.11
N ARG A 33 -0.19 -6.99 1.02
CA ARG A 33 -1.57 -7.39 1.38
C ARG A 33 -2.47 -6.19 1.60
N ASP A 34 -1.94 -5.13 2.21
CA ASP A 34 -2.71 -3.91 2.45
C ASP A 34 -2.92 -3.10 1.17
N LEU A 35 -1.97 -3.11 0.22
CA LEU A 35 -2.17 -2.60 -1.14
C LEU A 35 -3.27 -3.38 -1.88
N ASP A 36 -3.25 -4.72 -1.82
CA ASP A 36 -4.26 -5.57 -2.45
C ASP A 36 -5.66 -5.31 -1.86
N ARG A 37 -5.75 -5.11 -0.53
CA ARG A 37 -7.00 -4.75 0.14
C ARG A 37 -7.51 -3.38 -0.28
N LEU A 38 -6.62 -2.41 -0.44
CA LEU A 38 -6.98 -1.06 -0.89
C LEU A 38 -7.51 -1.07 -2.33
N GLU A 39 -6.89 -1.85 -3.21
CA GLU A 39 -7.35 -2.02 -4.59
C GLU A 39 -8.76 -2.64 -4.62
N ARG A 40 -8.98 -3.72 -3.86
CA ARG A 40 -10.32 -4.35 -3.75
C ARG A 40 -11.36 -3.40 -3.19
N TRP A 41 -11.00 -2.61 -2.18
CA TRP A 41 -11.90 -1.60 -1.61
C TRP A 41 -12.25 -0.52 -2.64
N ALA A 42 -11.28 0.01 -3.38
CA ALA A 42 -11.53 0.99 -4.43
C ALA A 42 -12.47 0.43 -5.52
N HIS A 43 -12.26 -0.82 -5.95
CA HIS A 43 -13.12 -1.51 -6.90
C HIS A 43 -14.55 -1.66 -6.37
N ALA A 44 -14.72 -2.14 -5.12
CA ALA A 44 -16.04 -2.28 -4.49
C ALA A 44 -16.80 -0.95 -4.37
N ASN A 45 -16.08 0.15 -4.16
CA ASN A 45 -16.65 1.49 -4.00
C ASN A 45 -16.69 2.28 -5.31
N ARG A 46 -16.43 1.65 -6.46
CA ARG A 46 -16.40 2.28 -7.80
C ARG A 46 -15.49 3.51 -7.88
N MET A 47 -14.45 3.58 -7.05
CA MET A 47 -13.45 4.64 -7.15
C MET A 47 -12.34 4.21 -8.09
N LYS A 48 -11.83 5.17 -8.85
CA LYS A 48 -10.72 4.96 -9.77
C LYS A 48 -9.42 4.82 -8.98
N PHE A 49 -8.95 3.59 -8.79
CA PHE A 49 -7.63 3.33 -8.23
C PHE A 49 -6.56 3.75 -9.24
N ASN A 50 -5.90 4.87 -8.99
CA ASN A 50 -4.88 5.39 -9.91
C ASN A 50 -3.50 4.79 -9.60
N LYS A 51 -3.19 3.66 -10.24
CA LYS A 51 -1.90 2.96 -10.12
C LYS A 51 -0.70 3.85 -10.43
N ALA A 52 -0.81 4.74 -11.41
CA ALA A 52 0.26 5.67 -11.79
C ALA A 52 0.59 6.69 -10.69
N ARG A 53 -0.37 6.96 -9.78
CA ARG A 53 -0.16 7.80 -8.60
C ARG A 53 0.30 7.02 -7.37
N CYS A 54 0.22 5.68 -7.39
CA CYS A 54 0.73 4.83 -6.32
C CYS A 54 2.26 4.81 -6.37
N LYS A 55 2.88 5.55 -5.46
CA LYS A 55 4.33 5.62 -5.33
C LYS A 55 4.75 4.97 -4.01
N VAL A 56 5.65 4.00 -4.10
CA VAL A 56 6.30 3.43 -2.92
C VAL A 56 7.50 4.30 -2.57
N LEU A 57 7.48 4.87 -1.36
CA LEU A 57 8.59 5.62 -0.82
C LEU A 57 9.34 4.76 0.19
N HIS A 58 10.59 4.40 -0.12
CA HIS A 58 11.45 3.70 0.83
C HIS A 58 12.19 4.72 1.69
N MET A 59 11.89 4.75 2.99
CA MET A 59 12.65 5.54 3.96
C MET A 59 13.76 4.68 4.59
N GLY A 60 14.98 5.24 4.69
CA GLY A 60 16.13 4.59 5.32
C GLY A 60 17.28 4.28 4.34
N GLN A 61 18.50 4.52 4.80
CA GLN A 61 19.72 4.50 3.97
C GLN A 61 20.22 3.09 3.61
N ARG A 62 19.69 2.04 4.26
CA ARG A 62 20.10 0.63 4.09
C ARG A 62 19.01 -0.29 3.54
N ASN A 63 17.89 0.26 3.06
CA ASN A 63 16.74 -0.56 2.69
C ASN A 63 16.90 -1.13 1.26
N PRO A 64 16.94 -2.46 1.06
CA PRO A 64 16.92 -3.05 -0.27
C PRO A 64 15.61 -2.66 -0.96
N LYS A 65 15.68 -2.03 -2.14
CA LYS A 65 14.49 -1.69 -2.92
C LYS A 65 13.74 -2.98 -3.27
N HIS A 66 12.54 -3.14 -2.72
CA HIS A 66 11.65 -4.26 -3.03
C HIS A 66 10.64 -3.83 -4.08
N ASN A 67 10.36 -4.71 -5.04
CA ASN A 67 9.39 -4.45 -6.09
C ASN A 67 8.00 -4.86 -5.62
N TYR A 68 7.11 -3.89 -5.46
CA TYR A 68 5.70 -4.13 -5.22
C TYR A 68 4.96 -4.24 -6.54
N ARG A 69 3.98 -5.13 -6.61
CA ARG A 69 3.16 -5.33 -7.82
C ARG A 69 1.74 -4.92 -7.50
N LEU A 70 1.14 -4.17 -8.42
CA LEU A 70 -0.31 -4.00 -8.43
C LEU A 70 -0.84 -5.04 -9.40
N ARG A 71 -1.91 -5.75 -9.03
CA ARG A 71 -2.49 -6.77 -9.91
C ARG A 71 -2.92 -6.07 -11.21
N GLU A 72 -2.54 -6.57 -12.36
CA GLU A 72 -3.08 -6.06 -13.63
C GLU A 72 -4.52 -6.57 -13.78
N GLU A 73 -5.42 -5.69 -14.22
CA GLU A 73 -6.80 -6.06 -14.56
C GLU A 73 -6.82 -6.85 -15.87
#